data_AF-A0A953IN58-F1
#
_entry.id   AF-A0A953IN58-F1
#
_cell.length_a   1.000
_cell.length_b   1.000
_cell.length_c   1.000
_cell.angle_alpha   90.00
_cell.angle_beta   90.00
_cell.angle_gamma   90.00
#
_symmetry.space_group_name_H-M   'P 1'
#
loop_
_entity.id
_entity.type
_entity.pdbx_description
1 polymer ?
#
loop_
_entity_poly.entity_id
_entity_poly.type
_entity_poly.pdbx_seq_one_letter_code
_entity_poly.pdbx_strand_id
1 'polypeptide(L)'
;MPAPSAPIQEVKKTTCYMCACRCGIRVHLVDGQVRYIDGNPEHPLNQGVICAKGSSGIMKQYSPARLTKPLLRKPGSERGAGEFEPISWEQAFSILFERLAKIRATDPKKFAIFTGRDQMQALTGLFARQFGTPNYAAHGGFCSVNMAAGMIYTIGGSFWEFGGPDLDRAKLFVMIGTAEDHHSNPMKIALSKFKRNGGRFVSINPVRTGYSAIADEWVPIRPGSDGALLLAIIHEIIAQGLYDRDFLVRYTNAGQLVNLDEKSDEFGMFLRTEVPEEEGCFDPQNKLWWDRASNKPVITHTEGCDPFLLGEFRLADGTPVKPSFQLLQERVKDYTPEWAEGLTGIPAATIKRLAYEMGVTARDQKIELPIAWTDSWGKDHDTVTGNPVAFHAMRGLAAHSNGFHTIRALAILMSLLGTIDRPGGFRHKAPFPRPIPPCAKTPNTPLAVKPNSVLDGMALGWPAEPDDLFVDDSGNPVRIDKAFSWEYPLSVHGLMHNVITNAWRGDPYRIDTLLIFMANMAW
;
A
#
# COMPACT_ATOMS: atom_id res chain seq x y z
N MET A 1 -36.40 -52.72 -12.86
CA MET A 1 -35.59 -51.72 -12.12
C MET A 1 -36.32 -50.40 -12.22
N PRO A 2 -36.52 -49.65 -11.12
CA PRO A 2 -37.09 -48.31 -11.22
C PRO A 2 -36.16 -47.42 -12.06
N ALA A 3 -36.74 -46.57 -12.89
CA ALA A 3 -35.98 -45.61 -13.70
C ALA A 3 -35.12 -44.73 -12.77
N PRO A 4 -33.86 -44.45 -13.12
CA PRO A 4 -33.04 -43.56 -12.31
C PRO A 4 -33.75 -42.20 -12.16
N SER A 5 -33.82 -41.69 -10.94
CA SER A 5 -34.38 -40.38 -10.65
C SER A 5 -33.66 -39.31 -11.47
N ALA A 6 -34.40 -38.30 -11.93
CA ALA A 6 -33.80 -37.18 -12.65
C ALA A 6 -32.70 -36.51 -11.79
N PRO A 7 -31.58 -36.10 -12.40
CA PRO A 7 -30.46 -35.50 -11.67
C PRO A 7 -30.89 -34.20 -10.99
N ILE A 8 -30.47 -34.02 -9.73
CA ILE A 8 -30.76 -32.79 -8.97
C ILE A 8 -29.81 -31.70 -9.45
N GLN A 9 -30.36 -30.62 -10.00
CA GLN A 9 -29.58 -29.47 -10.45
C GLN A 9 -29.72 -28.31 -9.46
N GLU A 10 -28.59 -27.76 -9.02
CA GLU A 10 -28.55 -26.63 -8.10
C GLU A 10 -27.54 -25.58 -8.56
N VAL A 11 -27.83 -24.31 -8.27
CA VAL A 11 -26.88 -23.21 -8.48
C VAL A 11 -26.61 -22.53 -7.15
N LYS A 12 -25.35 -22.54 -6.72
CA LYS A 12 -24.91 -21.82 -5.51
C LYS A 12 -24.12 -20.58 -5.91
N LYS A 13 -24.37 -19.47 -5.23
CA LYS A 13 -23.62 -18.21 -5.43
C LYS A 13 -22.50 -18.14 -4.39
N THR A 14 -21.28 -17.83 -4.82
CA THR A 14 -20.12 -17.64 -3.93
C THR A 14 -19.10 -16.70 -4.58
N THR A 15 -17.90 -16.60 -4.02
CA THR A 15 -16.84 -15.70 -4.46
C THR A 15 -15.63 -16.48 -4.95
N CYS A 16 -15.03 -16.04 -6.05
CA CYS A 16 -13.79 -16.61 -6.57
C CYS A 16 -12.58 -16.16 -5.72
N TYR A 17 -11.85 -17.12 -5.16
CA TYR A 17 -10.64 -16.90 -4.35
C TYR A 17 -9.33 -17.00 -5.14
N MET A 18 -9.37 -17.18 -6.47
CA MET A 18 -8.16 -17.36 -7.30
C MET A 18 -7.31 -16.09 -7.44
N CYS A 19 -7.91 -14.90 -7.30
CA CYS A 19 -7.20 -13.64 -7.25
C CYS A 19 -7.90 -12.68 -6.30
N ALA A 20 -7.27 -11.54 -6.04
CA ALA A 20 -7.75 -10.60 -5.03
C ALA A 20 -8.94 -9.73 -5.47
N CYS A 21 -9.38 -9.85 -6.72
CA CYS A 21 -10.56 -9.14 -7.24
C CYS A 21 -11.89 -9.65 -6.67
N ARG A 22 -11.92 -10.87 -6.11
CA ARG A 22 -13.11 -11.45 -5.46
C ARG A 22 -14.38 -11.37 -6.32
N CYS A 23 -14.26 -11.77 -7.60
CA CYS A 23 -15.40 -11.82 -8.50
C CYS A 23 -16.49 -12.75 -7.93
N GLY A 24 -17.75 -12.33 -7.97
CA GLY A 24 -18.88 -13.20 -7.67
C GLY A 24 -19.05 -14.24 -8.78
N ILE A 25 -19.31 -15.48 -8.38
CA ILE A 25 -19.44 -16.64 -9.25
C ILE A 25 -20.71 -17.42 -8.93
N ARG A 26 -21.21 -18.16 -9.92
CA ARG A 26 -22.22 -19.19 -9.72
C ARG A 26 -21.58 -20.55 -9.94
N VAL A 27 -21.84 -21.47 -9.04
CA VAL A 27 -21.36 -22.85 -9.06
C VAL A 27 -22.55 -23.73 -9.35
N HIS A 28 -22.53 -24.34 -10.53
CA HIS A 28 -23.58 -25.23 -11.01
C HIS A 28 -23.25 -26.66 -10.58
N LEU A 29 -24.18 -27.26 -9.84
CA LEU A 29 -24.08 -28.58 -9.24
C LEU A 29 -25.03 -29.54 -9.93
N VAL A 30 -24.59 -30.78 -10.12
CA VAL A 30 -25.43 -31.92 -10.52
C VAL A 30 -25.18 -33.03 -9.53
N ASP A 31 -26.21 -33.46 -8.81
CA ASP A 31 -26.14 -34.47 -7.75
C ASP A 31 -25.06 -34.13 -6.69
N GLY A 32 -25.00 -32.85 -6.30
CA GLY A 32 -24.02 -32.32 -5.34
C GLY A 32 -22.59 -32.15 -5.88
N GLN A 33 -22.31 -32.52 -7.13
CA GLN A 33 -20.99 -32.40 -7.75
C GLN A 33 -20.88 -31.16 -8.62
N VAL A 34 -19.76 -30.44 -8.54
CA VAL A 34 -19.48 -29.27 -9.36
C VAL A 34 -19.36 -29.67 -10.82
N ARG A 35 -20.14 -29.03 -11.70
CA ARG A 35 -20.09 -29.25 -13.15
C ARG A 35 -19.57 -28.05 -13.91
N TYR A 36 -19.96 -26.85 -13.50
CA TYR A 36 -19.65 -25.63 -14.23
C TYR A 36 -19.56 -24.43 -13.29
N ILE A 37 -18.71 -23.46 -13.64
CA ILE A 37 -18.53 -22.21 -12.91
C ILE A 37 -18.57 -21.06 -13.92
N ASP A 38 -19.43 -20.08 -13.68
CA ASP A 38 -19.48 -18.81 -14.40
C ASP A 38 -19.53 -17.61 -13.46
N GLY A 39 -19.45 -16.41 -14.04
CA GLY A 39 -19.58 -15.17 -13.26
C GLY A 39 -21.04 -14.93 -12.87
N ASN A 40 -21.25 -14.37 -11.67
CA ASN A 40 -22.56 -13.94 -11.21
C ASN A 40 -22.92 -12.56 -11.80
N PRO A 41 -23.96 -12.44 -12.67
CA PRO A 41 -24.38 -11.16 -13.25
C PRO A 41 -24.85 -10.12 -12.21
N GLU A 42 -25.36 -10.59 -11.08
CA GLU A 42 -25.87 -9.73 -10.00
C GLU A 42 -24.75 -9.21 -9.07
N HIS A 43 -23.51 -9.68 -9.23
CA HIS A 43 -22.44 -9.27 -8.34
C HIS A 43 -21.93 -7.87 -8.71
N PRO A 44 -21.87 -6.92 -7.75
CA PRO A 44 -21.65 -5.50 -8.04
C PRO A 44 -20.30 -5.22 -8.70
N LEU A 45 -19.27 -6.01 -8.35
CA LEU A 45 -17.93 -5.80 -8.89
C LEU A 45 -17.81 -6.24 -10.34
N ASN A 46 -18.09 -7.51 -10.64
CA ASN A 46 -17.74 -8.12 -11.93
C ASN A 46 -18.90 -8.28 -12.90
N GLN A 47 -20.16 -8.14 -12.46
CA GLN A 47 -21.35 -8.12 -13.32
C GLN A 47 -21.37 -9.27 -14.34
N GLY A 48 -21.05 -10.48 -13.88
CA GLY A 48 -21.02 -11.68 -14.73
C GLY A 48 -19.70 -11.95 -15.46
N VAL A 49 -18.78 -10.99 -15.53
CA VAL A 49 -17.48 -11.21 -16.17
C VAL A 49 -16.57 -12.02 -15.26
N ILE A 50 -15.94 -13.06 -15.81
CA ILE A 50 -15.00 -13.92 -15.08
C ILE A 50 -13.78 -14.22 -15.98
N CYS A 51 -12.62 -14.44 -15.36
CA CYS A 51 -11.41 -14.82 -16.10
C CYS A 51 -11.30 -16.34 -16.27
N ALA A 52 -10.37 -16.77 -17.13
CA ALA A 52 -10.08 -18.20 -17.33
C ALA A 52 -9.72 -18.92 -16.02
N LYS A 53 -8.92 -18.28 -15.14
CA LYS A 53 -8.57 -18.83 -13.82
C LYS A 53 -9.79 -19.09 -12.94
N GLY A 54 -10.78 -18.18 -12.96
CA GLY A 54 -12.02 -18.33 -12.19
C GLY A 54 -12.92 -19.43 -12.73
N SER A 55 -13.10 -19.46 -14.06
CA SER A 55 -13.92 -20.47 -14.74
C SER A 55 -13.37 -21.89 -14.57
N SER A 56 -12.04 -22.00 -14.53
CA SER A 56 -11.32 -23.27 -14.30
C SER A 56 -11.28 -23.72 -12.84
N GLY A 57 -12.02 -23.08 -11.92
CA GLY A 57 -11.99 -23.40 -10.49
C GLY A 57 -12.30 -24.86 -10.16
N ILE A 58 -13.09 -25.52 -10.99
CA ILE A 58 -13.41 -26.96 -10.90
C ILE A 58 -12.15 -27.84 -10.90
N MET A 59 -11.10 -27.47 -11.65
CA MET A 59 -9.86 -28.24 -11.74
C MET A 59 -9.12 -28.30 -10.41
N LYS A 60 -9.29 -27.29 -9.54
CA LYS A 60 -8.72 -27.31 -8.18
C LYS A 60 -9.46 -28.30 -7.28
N GLN A 61 -10.80 -28.36 -7.39
CA GLN A 61 -11.63 -29.20 -6.53
C GLN A 61 -11.40 -30.70 -6.78
N TYR A 62 -11.21 -31.08 -8.05
CA TYR A 62 -11.00 -32.45 -8.49
C TYR A 62 -9.56 -32.76 -8.91
N SER A 63 -8.60 -31.89 -8.55
CA SER A 63 -7.20 -32.14 -8.86
C SER A 63 -6.72 -33.42 -8.19
N PRO A 64 -5.99 -34.32 -8.90
CA PRO A 64 -5.36 -35.47 -8.29
C PRO A 64 -4.28 -35.08 -7.27
N ALA A 65 -3.75 -33.84 -7.37
CA ALA A 65 -2.77 -33.30 -6.42
C ALA A 65 -3.41 -32.68 -5.16
N ARG A 66 -4.74 -32.74 -5.01
CA ARG A 66 -5.43 -32.16 -3.85
C ARG A 66 -5.10 -32.97 -2.58
N LEU A 67 -4.56 -32.29 -1.58
CA LEU A 67 -4.36 -32.85 -0.25
C LEU A 67 -5.73 -33.10 0.43
N THR A 68 -5.99 -34.34 0.84
CA THR A 68 -7.22 -34.75 1.53
C THR A 68 -7.00 -35.16 2.98
N LYS A 69 -5.74 -35.39 3.38
CA LYS A 69 -5.32 -35.77 4.73
C LYS A 69 -4.00 -35.06 5.09
N PRO A 70 -3.71 -34.87 6.39
CA PRO A 70 -2.37 -34.48 6.83
C PRO A 70 -1.32 -35.49 6.37
N LEU A 71 -0.12 -35.00 6.05
CA LEU A 71 1.01 -35.79 5.57
C LEU A 71 2.23 -35.55 6.45
N LEU A 72 2.90 -36.62 6.88
CA LEU A 72 4.15 -36.58 7.62
C LEU A 72 5.31 -37.01 6.71
N ARG A 73 6.42 -36.29 6.75
CA ARG A 73 7.62 -36.69 5.99
C ARG A 73 8.18 -37.98 6.59
N LYS A 74 8.52 -38.95 5.75
CA LYS A 74 9.03 -40.26 6.21
C LYS A 74 10.34 -40.10 6.99
N PRO A 75 10.57 -40.86 8.08
CA PRO A 75 11.85 -40.89 8.77
C PRO A 75 13.01 -41.20 7.81
N GLY A 76 14.13 -40.48 7.95
CA GLY A 76 15.31 -40.64 7.09
C GLY A 76 15.22 -39.96 5.72
N SER A 77 14.08 -39.36 5.35
CA SER A 77 13.94 -38.62 4.09
C SER A 77 14.26 -37.13 4.23
N GLU A 78 14.89 -36.58 3.19
CA GLU A 78 15.28 -35.16 3.11
C GLU A 78 14.10 -34.26 2.76
N ARG A 79 14.18 -32.99 3.17
CA ARG A 79 13.21 -31.97 2.74
C ARG A 79 13.31 -31.78 1.22
N GLY A 80 12.18 -31.88 0.53
CA GLY A 80 12.10 -31.77 -0.93
C GLY A 80 12.06 -33.11 -1.68
N ALA A 81 12.31 -34.24 -1.00
CA ALA A 81 12.27 -35.58 -1.62
C ALA A 81 10.86 -36.05 -2.04
N GLY A 82 9.80 -35.39 -1.55
CA GLY A 82 8.42 -35.78 -1.86
C GLY A 82 7.92 -37.04 -1.14
N GLU A 83 8.68 -37.54 -0.17
CA GLU A 83 8.39 -38.79 0.54
C GLU A 83 7.56 -38.55 1.82
N PHE A 84 6.26 -38.82 1.72
CA PHE A 84 5.32 -38.63 2.81
C PHE A 84 4.49 -39.88 3.10
N GLU A 85 3.98 -39.96 4.33
CA GLU A 85 2.95 -40.90 4.75
C GLU A 85 1.73 -40.16 5.30
N PRO A 86 0.49 -40.60 5.01
CA PRO A 86 -0.70 -40.01 5.60
C PRO A 86 -0.77 -40.27 7.10
N ILE A 87 -1.11 -39.25 7.88
CA ILE A 87 -1.37 -39.35 9.32
C ILE A 87 -2.76 -38.83 9.67
N SER A 88 -3.25 -39.13 10.87
CA SER A 88 -4.51 -38.56 11.36
C SER A 88 -4.35 -37.10 11.77
N TRP A 89 -5.48 -36.39 11.90
CA TRP A 89 -5.46 -35.02 12.41
C TRP A 89 -5.04 -34.97 13.88
N GLU A 90 -5.45 -35.94 14.68
CA GLU A 90 -5.06 -36.07 16.10
C GLU A 90 -3.54 -36.21 16.24
N GLN A 91 -2.93 -37.06 15.41
CA GLN A 91 -1.47 -37.23 15.41
C GLN A 91 -0.76 -35.95 14.95
N ALA A 92 -1.26 -35.30 13.89
CA ALA A 92 -0.69 -34.04 13.39
C ALA A 92 -0.72 -32.95 14.47
N PHE A 93 -1.85 -32.80 15.17
CA PHE A 93 -2.00 -31.84 16.25
C PHE A 93 -1.15 -32.19 17.47
N SER A 94 -1.04 -33.46 17.84
CA SER A 94 -0.17 -33.91 18.95
C SER A 94 1.30 -33.55 18.70
N ILE A 95 1.83 -33.83 17.50
CA ILE A 95 3.21 -33.46 17.12
C ILE A 95 3.43 -31.95 17.21
N LEU A 96 2.49 -31.16 16.67
CA LEU A 96 2.58 -29.70 16.70
C LEU A 96 2.47 -29.18 18.14
N PHE A 97 1.54 -29.70 18.93
CA PHE A 97 1.33 -29.29 20.32
C PHE A 97 2.57 -29.51 21.16
N GLU A 98 3.15 -30.72 21.15
CA GLU A 98 4.35 -31.04 21.93
C GLU A 98 5.50 -30.08 21.62
N ARG A 99 5.75 -29.83 20.32
CA ARG A 99 6.82 -28.95 19.88
C ARG A 99 6.54 -27.49 20.24
N LEU A 100 5.36 -26.99 19.90
CA LEU A 100 5.00 -25.59 20.11
C LEU A 100 4.84 -25.24 21.60
N ALA A 101 4.34 -26.16 22.43
CA ALA A 101 4.26 -25.96 23.88
C ALA A 101 5.65 -25.79 24.50
N LYS A 102 6.63 -26.60 24.10
CA LYS A 102 8.02 -26.45 24.55
C LYS A 102 8.59 -25.10 24.14
N ILE A 103 8.37 -24.66 22.90
CA ILE A 103 8.84 -23.36 22.42
C ILE A 103 8.20 -22.23 23.23
N ARG A 104 6.87 -22.25 23.40
CA ARG A 104 6.14 -21.24 24.17
C ARG A 104 6.64 -21.15 25.63
N ALA A 105 6.94 -22.29 26.24
CA ALA A 105 7.42 -22.35 27.62
C ALA A 105 8.88 -21.92 27.81
N THR A 106 9.65 -21.77 26.73
CA THR A 106 11.10 -21.49 26.80
C THR A 106 11.50 -20.20 26.09
N ASP A 107 11.31 -20.10 24.79
CA ASP A 107 11.62 -18.90 24.01
C ASP A 107 10.67 -18.81 22.80
N PRO A 108 9.57 -18.04 22.91
CA PRO A 108 8.61 -17.87 21.83
C PRO A 108 9.20 -17.36 20.52
N LYS A 109 10.37 -16.69 20.52
CA LYS A 109 11.05 -16.25 19.30
C LYS A 109 11.47 -17.41 18.40
N LYS A 110 11.67 -18.62 18.95
CA LYS A 110 12.05 -19.80 18.16
C LYS A 110 10.93 -20.35 17.29
N PHE A 111 9.72 -19.81 17.39
CA PHE A 111 8.61 -20.11 16.50
C PHE A 111 8.41 -18.96 15.51
N ALA A 112 8.44 -19.25 14.22
CA ALA A 112 8.15 -18.30 13.15
C ALA A 112 6.94 -18.76 12.34
N ILE A 113 6.01 -17.84 12.07
CA ILE A 113 4.80 -18.10 11.28
C ILE A 113 4.68 -17.06 10.17
N PHE A 114 4.87 -17.50 8.93
CA PHE A 114 4.85 -16.65 7.75
C PHE A 114 3.78 -17.14 6.79
N THR A 115 2.90 -16.25 6.34
CA THR A 115 1.74 -16.66 5.55
C THR A 115 1.66 -15.98 4.19
N GLY A 116 1.34 -16.75 3.14
CA GLY A 116 1.17 -16.22 1.81
C GLY A 116 -0.09 -15.35 1.68
N ARG A 117 -0.70 -15.33 0.50
CA ARG A 117 -1.95 -14.58 0.28
C ARG A 117 -3.16 -15.33 0.82
N ASP A 118 -3.28 -15.34 2.14
CA ASP A 118 -4.47 -15.80 2.85
C ASP A 118 -5.43 -14.63 3.18
N GLN A 119 -6.68 -14.94 3.50
CA GLN A 119 -7.66 -13.97 4.03
C GLN A 119 -7.86 -14.16 5.53
N MET A 120 -6.90 -14.82 6.17
CA MET A 120 -6.93 -15.23 7.57
C MET A 120 -5.87 -14.48 8.37
N GLN A 121 -5.25 -13.44 7.81
CA GLN A 121 -4.20 -12.65 8.47
C GLN A 121 -4.60 -12.13 9.85
N ALA A 122 -5.88 -11.78 10.05
CA ALA A 122 -6.39 -11.41 11.35
C ALA A 122 -6.31 -12.58 12.35
N LEU A 123 -6.68 -13.79 11.91
CA LEU A 123 -6.63 -15.01 12.72
C LEU A 123 -5.19 -15.49 12.95
N THR A 124 -4.34 -15.51 11.93
CA THR A 124 -2.94 -15.95 12.04
C THR A 124 -2.11 -14.95 12.82
N GLY A 125 -2.37 -13.66 12.68
CA GLY A 125 -1.77 -12.59 13.49
C GLY A 125 -2.25 -12.65 14.94
N LEU A 126 -3.54 -12.91 15.18
CA LEU A 126 -4.07 -13.16 16.52
C LEU A 126 -3.39 -14.39 17.14
N PHE A 127 -3.27 -15.49 16.40
CA PHE A 127 -2.58 -16.69 16.87
C PHE A 127 -1.11 -16.40 17.22
N ALA A 128 -0.37 -15.70 16.36
CA ALA A 128 1.02 -15.31 16.62
C ALA A 128 1.14 -14.48 17.91
N ARG A 129 0.26 -13.48 18.08
CA ARG A 129 0.19 -12.66 19.30
C ARG A 129 -0.14 -13.49 20.53
N GLN A 130 -1.16 -14.33 20.47
CA GLN A 130 -1.55 -15.19 21.59
C GLN A 130 -0.43 -16.18 21.96
N PHE A 131 0.28 -16.71 20.95
CA PHE A 131 1.44 -17.57 21.15
C PHE A 131 2.64 -16.84 21.78
N GLY A 132 2.75 -15.53 21.59
CA GLY A 132 3.85 -14.72 22.11
C GLY A 132 5.04 -14.59 21.14
N THR A 133 4.90 -15.04 19.88
CA THR A 133 5.99 -14.89 18.92
C THR A 133 5.97 -13.52 18.23
N PRO A 134 7.11 -12.82 18.15
CA PRO A 134 7.23 -11.61 17.32
C PRO A 134 7.43 -11.94 15.83
N ASN A 135 7.72 -13.21 15.49
CA ASN A 135 8.11 -13.64 14.15
C ASN A 135 6.89 -13.99 13.31
N TYR A 136 6.14 -12.95 12.95
CA TYR A 136 4.98 -13.04 12.08
C TYR A 136 5.02 -12.01 10.97
N ALA A 137 4.73 -12.45 9.76
CA ALA A 137 4.48 -11.59 8.60
C ALA A 137 3.60 -12.32 7.57
N ALA A 138 2.88 -11.57 6.76
CA ALA A 138 2.22 -12.13 5.58
C ALA A 138 2.87 -11.64 4.27
N HIS A 139 2.40 -12.16 3.14
CA HIS A 139 2.94 -11.90 1.81
C HIS A 139 3.04 -10.42 1.39
N GLY A 140 2.36 -9.52 2.10
CA GLY A 140 2.32 -8.08 1.80
C GLY A 140 3.71 -7.48 1.61
N GLY A 141 4.66 -7.85 2.47
CA GLY A 141 6.07 -7.41 2.43
C GLY A 141 6.79 -7.61 1.10
N PHE A 142 6.37 -8.61 0.31
CA PHE A 142 6.91 -8.90 -1.02
C PHE A 142 6.04 -8.39 -2.17
N CYS A 143 4.79 -8.02 -1.87
CA CYS A 143 3.75 -7.80 -2.87
C CYS A 143 3.36 -6.32 -2.97
N SER A 144 2.29 -5.93 -2.28
CA SER A 144 1.62 -4.64 -2.44
C SER A 144 1.77 -3.74 -1.21
N VAL A 145 2.53 -4.15 -0.17
CA VAL A 145 2.61 -3.34 1.04
C VAL A 145 3.16 -1.95 0.74
N ASN A 146 4.14 -1.81 -0.15
CA ASN A 146 4.68 -0.50 -0.48
C ASN A 146 3.63 0.41 -1.16
N MET A 147 2.68 -0.15 -1.93
CA MET A 147 1.51 0.60 -2.43
C MET A 147 0.66 1.14 -1.28
N ALA A 148 0.37 0.29 -0.29
CA ALA A 148 -0.47 0.68 0.83
C ALA A 148 0.27 1.64 1.76
N ALA A 149 1.47 1.28 2.21
CA ALA A 149 2.28 2.03 3.14
C ALA A 149 2.67 3.40 2.59
N GLY A 150 3.22 3.48 1.37
CA GLY A 150 3.64 4.78 0.81
C GLY A 150 2.48 5.79 0.74
N MET A 151 1.27 5.31 0.42
CA MET A 151 0.07 6.14 0.41
C MET A 151 -0.44 6.45 1.83
N ILE A 152 -0.52 5.44 2.71
CA ILE A 152 -1.03 5.62 4.08
C ILE A 152 -0.16 6.61 4.85
N TYR A 153 1.17 6.52 4.74
CA TYR A 153 2.10 7.48 5.37
C TYR A 153 2.04 8.89 4.77
N THR A 154 1.46 9.07 3.58
CA THR A 154 1.43 10.38 2.91
C THR A 154 0.05 11.04 2.97
N ILE A 155 -1.02 10.27 2.79
CA ILE A 155 -2.40 10.77 2.65
C ILE A 155 -3.43 10.01 3.52
N GLY A 156 -3.01 9.02 4.32
CA GLY A 156 -3.90 8.26 5.21
C GLY A 156 -4.81 7.23 4.54
N GLY A 157 -4.75 7.11 3.21
CA GLY A 157 -5.50 6.13 2.41
C GLY A 157 -4.60 5.10 1.74
N SER A 158 -5.16 3.94 1.38
CA SER A 158 -4.46 2.95 0.53
C SER A 158 -4.92 3.06 -0.93
N PHE A 159 -4.00 2.84 -1.88
CA PHE A 159 -4.29 3.00 -3.31
C PHE A 159 -5.30 1.98 -3.85
N TRP A 160 -5.10 0.71 -3.55
CA TRP A 160 -5.74 -0.40 -4.29
C TRP A 160 -6.86 -1.11 -3.52
N GLU A 161 -6.82 -1.14 -2.19
CA GLU A 161 -7.84 -1.84 -1.40
C GLU A 161 -9.06 -0.95 -1.15
N PHE A 162 -8.86 0.37 -1.12
CA PHE A 162 -9.90 1.33 -0.77
C PHE A 162 -9.98 2.54 -1.71
N GLY A 163 -9.29 2.49 -2.86
CA GLY A 163 -9.27 3.59 -3.81
C GLY A 163 -9.18 3.15 -5.28
N GLY A 164 -9.41 4.11 -6.17
CA GLY A 164 -9.36 3.89 -7.60
C GLY A 164 -9.60 5.16 -8.42
N PRO A 165 -9.31 5.12 -9.73
CA PRO A 165 -9.51 6.25 -10.62
C PRO A 165 -11.00 6.52 -10.89
N ASP A 166 -11.43 7.79 -10.87
CA ASP A 166 -12.77 8.21 -11.31
C ASP A 166 -12.84 8.36 -12.84
N LEU A 167 -12.76 7.23 -13.55
CA LEU A 167 -12.74 7.20 -15.02
C LEU A 167 -14.03 7.68 -15.68
N ASP A 168 -15.13 7.86 -14.94
CA ASP A 168 -16.35 8.45 -15.47
C ASP A 168 -16.21 9.96 -15.73
N ARG A 169 -15.29 10.62 -15.03
CA ARG A 169 -15.08 12.08 -15.09
C ARG A 169 -13.70 12.48 -15.55
N ALA A 170 -12.70 11.61 -15.40
CA ALA A 170 -11.33 11.88 -15.81
C ALA A 170 -11.24 12.32 -17.27
N LYS A 171 -10.24 13.15 -17.59
CA LYS A 171 -9.87 13.56 -18.94
C LYS A 171 -8.55 12.95 -19.37
N LEU A 172 -7.61 12.84 -18.42
CA LEU A 172 -6.35 12.13 -18.56
C LEU A 172 -6.31 10.99 -17.54
N PHE A 173 -5.95 9.80 -18.01
CA PHE A 173 -5.73 8.64 -17.16
C PHE A 173 -4.32 8.10 -17.37
N VAL A 174 -3.58 7.97 -16.27
CA VAL A 174 -2.21 7.45 -16.24
C VAL A 174 -2.20 6.12 -15.50
N MET A 175 -1.90 5.03 -16.21
CA MET A 175 -1.68 3.72 -15.61
C MET A 175 -0.18 3.39 -15.61
N ILE A 176 0.42 3.23 -14.42
CA ILE A 176 1.85 3.00 -14.26
C ILE A 176 2.13 1.71 -13.47
N GLY A 177 2.99 0.83 -13.99
CA GLY A 177 3.41 -0.40 -13.31
C GLY A 177 2.28 -1.39 -12.97
N THR A 178 1.19 -1.39 -13.75
CA THR A 178 0.08 -2.34 -13.57
C THR A 178 0.13 -3.44 -14.62
N ALA A 179 0.36 -4.68 -14.16
CA ALA A 179 0.24 -5.86 -15.01
C ALA A 179 -1.24 -6.21 -15.26
N GLU A 180 -1.50 -6.88 -16.39
CA GLU A 180 -2.84 -7.11 -16.93
C GLU A 180 -3.79 -7.85 -15.98
N ASP A 181 -3.24 -8.77 -15.18
CA ASP A 181 -4.00 -9.64 -14.29
C ASP A 181 -4.09 -9.13 -12.85
N HIS A 182 -3.51 -7.96 -12.56
CA HIS A 182 -3.52 -7.31 -11.24
C HIS A 182 -4.67 -6.31 -11.06
N HIS A 183 -5.59 -6.22 -12.02
CA HIS A 183 -6.89 -5.59 -11.81
C HIS A 183 -8.03 -6.45 -12.36
N SER A 184 -9.22 -6.27 -11.78
CA SER A 184 -10.43 -6.96 -12.19
C SER A 184 -10.82 -6.60 -13.64
N ASN A 185 -11.46 -7.55 -14.34
CA ASN A 185 -12.04 -7.33 -15.67
C ASN A 185 -12.89 -6.04 -15.81
N PRO A 186 -13.60 -5.56 -14.77
CA PRO A 186 -14.22 -4.23 -14.76
C PRO A 186 -13.33 -3.07 -15.23
N MET A 187 -12.01 -3.10 -14.97
CA MET A 187 -11.11 -2.05 -15.48
C MET A 187 -11.10 -2.02 -17.02
N LYS A 188 -11.20 -3.17 -17.69
CA LYS A 188 -11.27 -3.23 -19.16
C LYS A 188 -12.54 -2.56 -19.69
N ILE A 189 -13.66 -2.77 -19.01
CA ILE A 189 -14.94 -2.11 -19.34
C ILE A 189 -14.82 -0.59 -19.11
N ALA A 190 -14.28 -0.20 -17.95
CA ALA A 190 -14.09 1.20 -17.59
C ALA A 190 -13.17 1.93 -18.59
N LEU A 191 -12.06 1.32 -18.99
CA LEU A 191 -11.17 1.86 -20.01
C LEU A 191 -11.83 1.97 -21.37
N SER A 192 -12.62 0.96 -21.75
CA SER A 192 -13.37 1.00 -23.01
C SER A 192 -14.38 2.15 -23.03
N LYS A 193 -15.11 2.38 -21.94
CA LYS A 193 -16.03 3.52 -21.78
C LYS A 193 -15.28 4.85 -21.77
N PHE A 194 -14.23 4.97 -20.97
CA PHE A 194 -13.39 6.17 -20.86
C PHE A 194 -12.86 6.62 -22.22
N LYS A 195 -12.27 5.70 -22.99
CA LYS A 195 -11.74 6.01 -24.34
C LYS A 195 -12.85 6.39 -25.32
N ARG A 196 -13.99 5.69 -25.32
CA ARG A 196 -15.15 6.05 -26.18
C ARG A 196 -15.71 7.43 -25.86
N ASN A 197 -15.56 7.88 -24.62
CA ASN A 197 -15.95 9.22 -24.17
C ASN A 197 -14.88 10.29 -24.48
N GLY A 198 -13.83 9.96 -25.24
CA GLY A 198 -12.75 10.89 -25.61
C GLY A 198 -11.67 11.07 -24.55
N GLY A 199 -11.66 10.23 -23.51
CA GLY A 199 -10.61 10.25 -22.49
C GLY A 199 -9.26 9.81 -23.04
N ARG A 200 -8.18 10.47 -22.61
CA ARG A 200 -6.80 10.18 -23.00
C ARG A 200 -6.14 9.20 -22.04
N PHE A 201 -5.70 8.06 -22.54
CA PHE A 201 -5.09 6.98 -21.74
C PHE A 201 -3.59 6.83 -22.03
N VAL A 202 -2.75 7.15 -21.04
CA VAL A 202 -1.31 6.91 -21.04
C VAL A 202 -0.98 5.70 -20.17
N SER A 203 -0.19 4.77 -20.70
CA SER A 203 0.34 3.64 -19.94
C SER A 203 1.86 3.67 -19.87
N ILE A 204 2.42 3.60 -18.66
CA ILE A 204 3.86 3.60 -18.41
C ILE A 204 4.24 2.22 -17.85
N ASN A 205 4.94 1.41 -18.66
CA ASN A 205 5.18 0.00 -18.36
C ASN A 205 6.36 -0.53 -19.19
N PRO A 206 7.26 -1.38 -18.66
CA PRO A 206 8.32 -2.00 -19.46
C PRO A 206 7.82 -2.84 -20.64
N VAL A 207 6.58 -3.35 -20.59
CA VAL A 207 6.00 -4.19 -21.65
C VAL A 207 4.69 -3.58 -22.20
N ARG A 208 4.46 -3.75 -23.50
CA ARG A 208 3.25 -3.25 -24.19
C ARG A 208 2.19 -4.35 -24.35
N THR A 209 1.70 -4.90 -23.25
CA THR A 209 0.68 -5.96 -23.28
C THR A 209 -0.57 -5.56 -22.48
N GLY A 210 -1.72 -6.17 -22.81
CA GLY A 210 -3.02 -5.96 -22.16
C GLY A 210 -3.48 -4.51 -22.07
N TYR A 211 -3.48 -3.92 -20.86
CA TYR A 211 -3.90 -2.52 -20.70
C TYR A 211 -3.01 -1.58 -21.53
N SER A 212 -1.70 -1.81 -21.56
CA SER A 212 -0.77 -0.98 -22.32
C SER A 212 -0.93 -1.13 -23.84
N ALA A 213 -1.50 -2.25 -24.32
CA ALA A 213 -1.75 -2.47 -25.75
C ALA A 213 -2.88 -1.59 -26.30
N ILE A 214 -3.82 -1.15 -25.45
CA ILE A 214 -4.95 -0.29 -25.84
C ILE A 214 -4.77 1.18 -25.42
N ALA A 215 -3.62 1.53 -24.85
CA ALA A 215 -3.31 2.91 -24.47
C ALA A 215 -3.18 3.81 -25.72
N ASP A 216 -3.57 5.08 -25.58
CA ASP A 216 -3.33 6.09 -26.62
C ASP A 216 -1.82 6.35 -26.74
N GLU A 217 -1.11 6.27 -25.61
CA GLU A 217 0.34 6.29 -25.56
C GLU A 217 0.85 5.20 -24.61
N TRP A 218 1.82 4.42 -25.08
CA TRP A 218 2.63 3.54 -24.22
C TRP A 218 4.04 4.11 -24.09
N VAL A 219 4.47 4.32 -22.84
CA VAL A 219 5.80 4.82 -22.50
C VAL A 219 6.60 3.67 -21.87
N PRO A 220 7.64 3.14 -22.56
CA PRO A 220 8.50 2.11 -21.99
C PRO A 220 9.39 2.71 -20.90
N ILE A 221 9.56 1.96 -19.81
CA ILE A 221 10.41 2.38 -18.68
C ILE A 221 11.33 1.23 -18.25
N ARG A 222 12.56 1.56 -17.83
CA ARG A 222 13.46 0.60 -17.19
C ARG A 222 12.85 0.14 -15.84
N PRO A 223 12.68 -1.16 -15.58
CA PRO A 223 12.09 -1.64 -14.32
C PRO A 223 12.81 -1.10 -13.07
N GLY A 224 12.05 -0.63 -12.08
CA GLY A 224 12.57 -0.09 -10.82
C GLY A 224 13.03 1.38 -10.88
N SER A 225 12.87 2.05 -12.03
CA SER A 225 13.25 3.47 -12.19
C SER A 225 12.07 4.45 -12.11
N ASP A 226 10.86 3.97 -11.81
CA ASP A 226 9.63 4.77 -11.72
C ASP A 226 9.73 5.93 -10.73
N GLY A 227 10.45 5.75 -9.62
CA GLY A 227 10.70 6.83 -8.67
C GLY A 227 11.45 8.02 -9.28
N ALA A 228 12.42 7.76 -10.16
CA ALA A 228 13.16 8.82 -10.87
C ALA A 228 12.26 9.58 -11.85
N LEU A 229 11.39 8.85 -12.57
CA LEU A 229 10.39 9.47 -13.44
C LEU A 229 9.45 10.39 -12.66
N LEU A 230 8.89 9.92 -11.55
CA LEU A 230 7.94 10.69 -10.74
C LEU A 230 8.60 11.94 -10.14
N LEU A 231 9.83 11.83 -9.65
CA LEU A 231 10.60 12.95 -9.14
C LEU A 231 10.89 14.00 -10.22
N ALA A 232 11.18 13.59 -11.46
CA ALA A 232 11.37 14.50 -12.57
C ALA A 232 10.08 15.16 -13.07
N ILE A 233 8.96 14.46 -13.02
CA ILE A 233 7.64 15.07 -13.27
C ILE A 233 7.33 16.10 -12.17
N ILE A 234 7.58 15.79 -10.91
CA ILE A 234 7.40 16.72 -9.78
C ILE A 234 8.27 17.96 -9.98
N HIS A 235 9.55 17.79 -10.34
CA HIS A 235 10.47 18.88 -10.67
C HIS A 235 9.86 19.83 -11.72
N GLU A 236 9.39 19.27 -12.85
CA GLU A 236 8.81 20.05 -13.94
C GLU A 236 7.50 20.76 -13.55
N ILE A 237 6.62 20.08 -12.81
CA ILE A 237 5.36 20.68 -12.32
C ILE A 237 5.65 21.90 -11.42
N ILE A 238 6.64 21.79 -10.52
CA ILE A 238 7.03 22.89 -9.63
C ILE A 238 7.71 24.02 -10.42
N ALA A 239 8.67 23.69 -11.30
CA ALA A 239 9.41 24.67 -12.08
C ALA A 239 8.51 25.51 -13.00
N GLN A 240 7.45 24.91 -13.54
CA GLN A 240 6.50 25.59 -14.41
C GLN A 240 5.33 26.26 -13.67
N GLY A 241 5.24 26.12 -12.34
CA GLY A 241 4.12 26.65 -11.55
C GLY A 241 2.77 26.01 -11.86
N LEU A 242 2.77 24.74 -12.30
CA LEU A 242 1.57 23.99 -12.70
C LEU A 242 0.90 23.24 -11.55
N TYR A 243 1.30 23.47 -10.31
CA TYR A 243 0.72 22.86 -9.12
C TYR A 243 -0.54 23.60 -8.64
N ASP A 244 -1.47 22.86 -8.03
CA ASP A 244 -2.68 23.38 -7.40
C ASP A 244 -2.35 23.96 -6.01
N ARG A 245 -2.00 25.24 -5.98
CA ARG A 245 -1.68 25.95 -4.73
C ARG A 245 -2.81 25.85 -3.70
N ASP A 246 -4.05 25.97 -4.16
CA ASP A 246 -5.23 25.98 -3.30
C ASP A 246 -5.43 24.64 -2.61
N PHE A 247 -5.18 23.54 -3.33
CA PHE A 247 -5.16 22.20 -2.75
C PHE A 247 -4.03 22.06 -1.74
N LEU A 248 -2.82 22.50 -2.11
CA LEU A 248 -1.63 22.38 -1.25
C LEU A 248 -1.78 23.13 0.08
N VAL A 249 -2.26 24.38 0.05
CA VAL A 249 -2.47 25.17 1.27
C VAL A 249 -3.53 24.53 2.18
N ARG A 250 -4.61 24.01 1.60
CA ARG A 250 -5.76 23.51 2.36
C ARG A 250 -5.58 22.10 2.92
N TYR A 251 -5.02 21.18 2.14
CA TYR A 251 -5.09 19.74 2.44
C TYR A 251 -3.72 19.09 2.66
N THR A 252 -2.64 19.87 2.71
CA THR A 252 -1.29 19.34 2.88
C THR A 252 -0.49 20.13 3.91
N ASN A 253 0.69 19.63 4.23
CA ASN A 253 1.66 20.31 5.08
C ASN A 253 2.52 21.35 4.33
N ALA A 254 2.25 21.65 3.06
CA ALA A 254 3.08 22.49 2.18
C ALA A 254 3.49 23.84 2.80
N GLY A 255 2.58 24.51 3.51
CA GLY A 255 2.83 25.80 4.17
C GLY A 255 3.43 25.70 5.57
N GLN A 256 3.50 24.50 6.16
CA GLN A 256 3.98 24.30 7.54
C GLN A 256 5.48 24.52 7.64
N LEU A 257 5.91 25.24 8.67
CA LEU A 257 7.30 25.63 8.89
C LEU A 257 8.11 24.50 9.55
N VAL A 258 9.31 24.28 9.01
CA VAL A 258 10.29 23.31 9.49
C VAL A 258 11.46 24.04 10.15
N ASN A 259 11.91 23.54 11.30
CA ASN A 259 13.09 24.05 12.00
C ASN A 259 14.37 23.63 11.27
N LEU A 260 15.22 24.60 10.94
CA LEU A 260 16.50 24.39 10.25
C LEU A 260 17.72 24.74 11.12
N ASP A 261 17.54 24.92 12.43
CA ASP A 261 18.68 25.06 13.34
C ASP A 261 19.34 23.70 13.56
N GLU A 262 20.48 23.46 12.91
CA GLU A 262 21.26 22.23 13.02
C GLU A 262 21.74 21.92 14.45
N LYS A 263 21.70 22.91 15.36
CA LYS A 263 22.05 22.74 16.77
C LYS A 263 20.86 22.37 17.65
N SER A 264 19.65 22.42 17.11
CA SER A 264 18.42 22.08 17.82
C SER A 264 18.16 20.58 17.75
N ASP A 265 17.73 19.99 18.85
CA ASP A 265 17.25 18.61 18.88
C ASP A 265 15.98 18.42 18.01
N GLU A 266 15.31 19.52 17.66
CA GLU A 266 14.13 19.56 16.78
C GLU A 266 14.48 19.86 15.31
N PHE A 267 15.76 19.77 14.92
CA PHE A 267 16.17 19.97 13.53
C PHE A 267 15.40 19.06 12.57
N GLY A 268 14.82 19.65 11.53
CA GLY A 268 14.02 18.92 10.54
C GLY A 268 12.58 18.61 10.97
N MET A 269 12.18 19.00 12.19
CA MET A 269 10.82 18.83 12.70
C MET A 269 9.94 20.05 12.38
N PHE A 270 8.62 19.84 12.34
CA PHE A 270 7.67 20.95 12.23
C PHE A 270 7.66 21.79 13.50
N LEU A 271 7.65 23.11 13.35
CA LEU A 271 7.45 24.00 14.50
C LEU A 271 6.04 23.86 15.05
N ARG A 272 5.96 23.73 16.37
CA ARG A 272 4.71 23.58 17.11
C ARG A 272 4.60 24.64 18.21
N THR A 273 3.37 25.01 18.53
CA THR A 273 3.02 25.82 19.70
C THR A 273 2.20 24.98 20.68
N GLU A 274 2.05 25.44 21.92
CA GLU A 274 1.12 24.80 22.85
C GLU A 274 -0.31 25.13 22.44
N VAL A 275 -1.16 24.12 22.40
CA VAL A 275 -2.61 24.26 22.23
C VAL A 275 -3.31 23.40 23.28
N PRO A 276 -4.55 23.72 23.67
CA PRO A 276 -5.32 22.88 24.58
C PRO A 276 -5.37 21.43 24.08
N GLU A 277 -5.17 20.48 24.98
CA GLU A 277 -5.37 19.07 24.65
C GLU A 277 -6.84 18.79 24.35
N GLU A 278 -7.07 18.15 23.21
CA GLU A 278 -8.40 17.69 22.80
C GLU A 278 -8.45 16.16 22.91
N GLU A 279 -9.45 15.64 23.64
CA GLU A 279 -9.61 14.20 23.82
C GLU A 279 -9.77 13.50 22.46
N GLY A 280 -8.90 12.51 22.18
CA GLY A 280 -8.90 11.76 20.93
C GLY A 280 -8.21 12.46 19.75
N CYS A 281 -7.61 13.63 19.95
CA CYS A 281 -6.80 14.31 18.93
C CYS A 281 -5.37 13.77 18.92
N PHE A 282 -5.00 13.06 17.84
CA PHE A 282 -3.67 12.43 17.70
C PHE A 282 -2.62 13.31 17.01
N ASP A 283 -3.04 14.36 16.31
CA ASP A 283 -2.13 15.37 15.75
C ASP A 283 -2.79 16.75 15.87
N PRO A 284 -2.49 17.51 16.94
CA PRO A 284 -3.11 18.80 17.17
C PRO A 284 -2.76 19.81 16.07
N GLN A 285 -3.68 20.76 15.84
CA GLN A 285 -3.51 21.87 14.89
C GLN A 285 -2.64 22.97 15.49
N ASN A 286 -1.42 22.59 15.88
CA ASN A 286 -0.52 23.46 16.61
C ASN A 286 0.74 23.81 15.81
N LYS A 287 0.73 23.56 14.50
CA LYS A 287 1.87 23.85 13.64
C LYS A 287 1.80 25.29 13.13
N LEU A 288 2.94 25.83 12.67
CA LEU A 288 3.03 27.22 12.24
C LEU A 288 3.13 27.37 10.72
N TRP A 289 2.55 28.46 10.21
CA TRP A 289 2.71 29.03 8.88
C TRP A 289 3.48 30.34 8.96
N TRP A 290 4.16 30.73 7.89
CA TRP A 290 4.57 32.12 7.71
C TRP A 290 3.53 32.85 6.87
N ASP A 291 2.75 33.73 7.50
CA ASP A 291 1.64 34.41 6.85
C ASP A 291 2.12 35.53 5.91
N ARG A 292 1.50 35.60 4.72
CA ARG A 292 1.85 36.56 3.67
C ARG A 292 1.44 37.99 3.98
N ALA A 293 0.32 38.18 4.68
CA ALA A 293 -0.23 39.51 4.95
C ALA A 293 0.51 40.20 6.11
N SER A 294 0.70 39.47 7.21
CA SER A 294 1.35 39.98 8.42
C SER A 294 2.87 39.83 8.42
N ASN A 295 3.42 38.99 7.54
CA ASN A 295 4.84 38.64 7.45
C ASN A 295 5.41 38.14 8.79
N LYS A 296 4.66 37.27 9.47
CA LYS A 296 4.96 36.72 10.79
C LYS A 296 4.52 35.25 10.87
N PRO A 297 5.06 34.47 11.81
CA PRO A 297 4.55 33.13 12.09
C PRO A 297 3.15 33.21 12.70
N VAL A 298 2.24 32.36 12.23
CA VAL A 298 0.87 32.20 12.72
C VAL A 298 0.53 30.73 12.83
N ILE A 299 -0.47 30.36 13.63
CA ILE A 299 -0.98 28.98 13.68
C ILE A 299 -1.59 28.62 12.31
N THR A 300 -1.36 27.40 11.85
CA THR A 300 -1.93 26.89 10.60
C THR A 300 -3.45 27.06 10.56
N HIS A 301 -3.99 27.45 9.41
CA HIS A 301 -5.43 27.62 9.18
C HIS A 301 -6.10 28.69 10.05
N THR A 302 -5.32 29.60 10.66
CA THR A 302 -5.87 30.83 11.27
C THR A 302 -6.71 31.59 10.24
N GLU A 303 -7.91 32.01 10.64
CA GLU A 303 -8.84 32.71 9.76
C GLU A 303 -8.21 33.99 9.19
N GLY A 304 -8.32 34.17 7.87
CA GLY A 304 -7.76 35.32 7.16
C GLY A 304 -6.26 35.25 6.84
N CYS A 305 -5.55 34.22 7.30
CA CYS A 305 -4.13 34.01 6.98
C CYS A 305 -3.91 33.16 5.72
N ASP A 306 -2.81 33.43 5.00
CA ASP A 306 -2.40 32.70 3.80
C ASP A 306 -0.89 32.43 3.84
N PRO A 307 -0.42 31.17 3.79
CA PRO A 307 0.99 30.86 3.97
C PRO A 307 1.83 31.17 2.73
N PHE A 308 3.08 31.58 2.95
CA PHE A 308 4.12 31.37 1.94
C PHE A 308 4.37 29.87 1.75
N LEU A 309 4.47 29.44 0.49
CA LEU A 309 4.94 28.08 0.15
C LEU A 309 6.44 28.06 -0.18
N LEU A 310 7.00 29.21 -0.56
CA LEU A 310 8.40 29.36 -0.95
C LEU A 310 9.04 30.47 -0.11
N GLY A 311 10.35 30.37 0.09
CA GLY A 311 11.15 31.34 0.83
C GLY A 311 11.77 30.78 2.10
N GLU A 312 12.62 31.60 2.69
CA GLU A 312 13.34 31.33 3.94
C GLU A 312 13.05 32.47 4.91
N PHE A 313 12.78 32.13 6.17
CA PHE A 313 12.40 33.09 7.18
C PHE A 313 13.18 32.85 8.47
N ARG A 314 13.06 33.78 9.42
CA ARG A 314 13.63 33.66 10.76
C ARG A 314 12.59 34.03 11.81
N LEU A 315 12.43 33.19 12.83
CA LEU A 315 11.64 33.54 14.01
C LEU A 315 12.27 34.71 14.78
N ALA A 316 11.54 35.27 15.74
CA ALA A 316 12.01 36.38 16.57
C ALA A 316 13.27 36.05 17.40
N ASP A 317 13.44 34.78 17.76
CA ASP A 317 14.62 34.26 18.47
C ASP A 317 15.82 33.96 17.54
N GLY A 318 15.65 34.15 16.23
CA GLY A 318 16.68 33.92 15.20
C GLY A 318 16.63 32.54 14.53
N THR A 319 15.77 31.62 14.99
CA THR A 319 15.64 30.26 14.44
C THR A 319 15.33 30.31 12.94
N PRO A 320 16.18 29.72 12.06
CA PRO A 320 15.93 29.66 10.63
C PRO A 320 14.83 28.65 10.30
N VAL A 321 13.91 29.03 9.43
CA VAL A 321 12.75 28.21 9.06
C VAL A 321 12.45 28.27 7.58
N LYS A 322 11.89 27.20 7.03
CA LYS A 322 11.32 27.16 5.67
C LYS A 322 9.97 26.45 5.67
N PRO A 323 9.03 26.84 4.79
CA PRO A 323 7.86 26.01 4.50
C PRO A 323 8.29 24.65 3.94
N SER A 324 7.57 23.57 4.26
CA SER A 324 7.91 22.24 3.76
C SER A 324 7.91 22.14 2.22
N PHE A 325 7.10 22.96 1.55
CA PHE A 325 7.09 23.03 0.09
C PHE A 325 8.38 23.62 -0.50
N GLN A 326 9.02 24.58 0.18
CA GLN A 326 10.35 25.07 -0.19
C GLN A 326 11.38 23.93 -0.12
N LEU A 327 11.33 23.11 0.93
CA LEU A 327 12.20 21.94 1.07
C LEU A 327 11.94 20.89 -0.02
N LEU A 328 10.68 20.71 -0.45
CA LEU A 328 10.35 19.85 -1.58
C LEU A 328 10.96 20.38 -2.88
N GLN A 329 10.80 21.68 -3.18
CA GLN A 329 11.40 22.31 -4.36
C GLN A 329 12.93 22.11 -4.37
N GLU A 330 13.59 22.38 -3.26
CA GLU A 330 15.04 22.17 -3.11
C GLU A 330 15.43 20.71 -3.30
N ARG A 331 14.67 19.79 -2.70
CA ARG A 331 14.91 18.34 -2.83
C ARG A 331 14.85 17.87 -4.28
N VAL A 332 13.90 18.38 -5.08
CA VAL A 332 13.70 17.93 -6.45
C VAL A 332 14.46 18.73 -7.50
N LYS A 333 15.20 19.77 -7.08
CA LYS A 333 15.94 20.66 -7.98
C LYS A 333 16.85 19.91 -8.95
N ASP A 334 17.53 18.87 -8.47
CA ASP A 334 18.50 18.11 -9.27
C ASP A 334 17.88 16.91 -10.00
N TYR A 335 16.59 16.62 -9.78
CA TYR A 335 15.87 15.55 -10.46
C TYR A 335 15.30 16.03 -11.78
N THR A 336 16.15 16.51 -12.69
CA THR A 336 15.70 17.03 -13.99
C THR A 336 15.21 15.91 -14.92
N PRO A 337 14.43 16.23 -15.97
CA PRO A 337 14.11 15.27 -17.03
C PRO A 337 15.34 14.64 -17.69
N GLU A 338 16.43 15.38 -17.87
CA GLU A 338 17.68 14.88 -18.45
C GLU A 338 18.36 13.87 -17.52
N TRP A 339 18.34 14.11 -16.20
CA TRP A 339 18.81 13.14 -15.22
C TRP A 339 17.95 11.87 -15.25
N ALA A 340 16.63 12.02 -15.27
CA ALA A 340 15.71 10.89 -15.31
C ALA A 340 15.80 10.10 -16.62
N GLU A 341 16.12 10.73 -17.75
CA GLU A 341 16.34 10.03 -19.03
C GLU A 341 17.45 8.97 -18.90
N GLY A 342 18.57 9.29 -18.27
CA GLY A 342 19.67 8.35 -18.06
C GLY A 342 19.27 7.12 -17.24
N LEU A 343 18.39 7.29 -16.26
CA LEU A 343 17.93 6.22 -15.36
C LEU A 343 16.76 5.42 -15.92
N THR A 344 15.79 6.11 -16.51
CA THR A 344 14.51 5.53 -16.93
C THR A 344 14.54 5.01 -18.36
N GLY A 345 15.41 5.57 -19.20
CA GLY A 345 15.38 5.37 -20.66
C GLY A 345 14.25 6.12 -21.36
N ILE A 346 13.45 6.92 -20.65
CA ILE A 346 12.41 7.76 -21.22
C ILE A 346 13.05 9.09 -21.66
N PRO A 347 12.90 9.52 -22.93
CA PRO A 347 13.45 10.80 -23.38
C PRO A 347 12.99 11.98 -22.51
N ALA A 348 13.89 12.90 -22.17
CA ALA A 348 13.61 14.08 -21.35
C ALA A 348 12.47 14.91 -21.94
N ALA A 349 12.39 15.03 -23.27
CA ALA A 349 11.29 15.68 -23.96
C ALA A 349 9.93 15.02 -23.69
N THR A 350 9.88 13.69 -23.58
CA THR A 350 8.68 12.94 -23.20
C THR A 350 8.31 13.22 -21.75
N ILE A 351 9.28 13.23 -20.82
CA ILE A 351 9.03 13.53 -19.40
C ILE A 351 8.47 14.95 -19.24
N LYS A 352 9.08 15.95 -19.88
CA LYS A 352 8.60 17.35 -19.88
C LYS A 352 7.17 17.46 -20.42
N ARG A 353 6.89 16.79 -21.55
CA ARG A 353 5.54 16.77 -22.13
C ARG A 353 4.53 16.12 -21.21
N LEU A 354 4.86 14.98 -20.60
CA LEU A 354 3.96 14.29 -19.66
C LEU A 354 3.65 15.18 -18.45
N ALA A 355 4.65 15.84 -17.87
CA ALA A 355 4.46 16.80 -16.79
C ALA A 355 3.57 17.97 -17.21
N TYR A 356 3.87 18.60 -18.34
CA TYR A 356 3.06 19.69 -18.89
C TYR A 356 1.61 19.27 -19.15
N GLU A 357 1.40 18.12 -19.79
CA GLU A 357 0.09 17.58 -20.11
C GLU A 357 -0.74 17.30 -18.84
N MET A 358 -0.13 16.70 -17.82
CA MET A 358 -0.77 16.49 -16.51
C MET A 358 -1.14 17.82 -15.85
N GLY A 359 -0.19 18.75 -15.76
CA GLY A 359 -0.38 20.04 -15.10
C GLY A 359 -1.45 20.91 -15.78
N VAL A 360 -1.41 21.03 -17.10
CA VAL A 360 -2.42 21.78 -17.88
C VAL A 360 -3.79 21.12 -17.81
N THR A 361 -3.86 19.78 -17.89
CA THR A 361 -5.15 19.08 -17.76
C THR A 361 -5.76 19.31 -16.38
N ALA A 362 -4.96 19.21 -15.31
CA ALA A 362 -5.42 19.45 -13.95
C ALA A 362 -5.87 20.90 -13.74
N ARG A 363 -5.12 21.88 -14.25
CA ARG A 363 -5.37 23.32 -14.07
C ARG A 363 -6.53 23.85 -14.90
N ASP A 364 -6.59 23.49 -16.18
CA ASP A 364 -7.44 24.16 -17.18
C ASP A 364 -8.73 23.40 -17.51
N GLN A 365 -8.78 22.09 -17.26
CA GLN A 365 -9.96 21.27 -17.56
C GLN A 365 -10.78 20.96 -16.30
N LYS A 366 -10.83 21.90 -15.35
CA LYS A 366 -11.51 21.73 -14.08
C LYS A 366 -12.96 21.30 -14.26
N ILE A 367 -13.39 20.39 -13.39
CA ILE A 367 -14.77 19.93 -13.28
C ILE A 367 -15.40 20.66 -12.10
N GLU A 368 -16.64 21.10 -12.25
CA GLU A 368 -17.42 21.63 -11.15
C GLU A 368 -18.71 20.81 -11.02
N LEU A 369 -18.96 20.31 -9.81
CA LEU A 369 -20.19 19.59 -9.49
C LEU A 369 -20.98 20.43 -8.47
N PRO A 370 -22.30 20.62 -8.67
CA PRO A 370 -23.16 21.37 -7.76
C PRO A 370 -23.53 20.50 -6.54
N ILE A 371 -22.53 20.19 -5.74
CA ILE A 371 -22.63 19.36 -4.54
C ILE A 371 -22.07 20.19 -3.39
N ALA A 372 -22.95 20.59 -2.47
CA ALA A 372 -22.53 21.30 -1.28
C ALA A 372 -21.80 20.35 -0.32
N TRP A 373 -20.77 20.84 0.35
CA TRP A 373 -20.00 20.07 1.33
C TRP A 373 -19.26 20.99 2.31
N THR A 374 -18.98 20.46 3.50
CA THR A 374 -18.16 21.12 4.51
C THR A 374 -16.80 20.43 4.54
N ASP A 375 -15.71 21.20 4.49
CA ASP A 375 -14.37 20.64 4.56
C ASP A 375 -13.91 20.32 5.98
N SER A 376 -12.69 19.77 6.11
CA SER A 376 -12.08 19.42 7.40
C SER A 376 -11.81 20.62 8.32
N TRP A 377 -11.99 21.84 7.82
CA TRP A 377 -11.77 23.10 8.54
C TRP A 377 -13.09 23.79 8.89
N GLY A 378 -14.23 23.11 8.71
CA GLY A 378 -15.56 23.66 9.02
C GLY A 378 -16.03 24.71 8.02
N LYS A 379 -15.38 24.83 6.86
CA LYS A 379 -15.78 25.77 5.82
C LYS A 379 -16.77 25.11 4.87
N ASP A 380 -17.91 25.77 4.68
CA ASP A 380 -18.93 25.36 3.71
C ASP A 380 -18.55 25.79 2.29
N HIS A 381 -18.81 24.89 1.33
CA HIS A 381 -18.58 25.09 -0.10
C HIS A 381 -19.85 24.71 -0.86
N ASP A 382 -20.27 25.53 -1.82
CA ASP A 382 -21.46 25.27 -2.64
C ASP A 382 -21.21 24.21 -3.73
N THR A 383 -19.95 24.06 -4.15
CA THR A 383 -19.56 23.16 -5.24
C THR A 383 -18.32 22.34 -4.90
N VAL A 384 -18.16 21.20 -5.60
CA VAL A 384 -16.94 20.39 -5.59
C VAL A 384 -16.18 20.60 -6.88
N THR A 385 -14.98 21.16 -6.78
CA THR A 385 -14.03 21.28 -7.90
C THR A 385 -13.24 19.98 -8.08
N GLY A 386 -13.05 19.53 -9.31
CA GLY A 386 -12.23 18.38 -9.66
C GLY A 386 -11.14 18.69 -10.68
N ASN A 387 -9.95 18.14 -10.46
CA ASN A 387 -8.83 18.21 -11.40
C ASN A 387 -8.74 16.84 -12.10
N PRO A 388 -9.09 16.72 -13.39
CA PRO A 388 -9.48 15.44 -13.97
C PRO A 388 -8.30 14.62 -14.51
N VAL A 389 -7.25 14.48 -13.70
CA VAL A 389 -6.13 13.59 -13.95
C VAL A 389 -6.21 12.42 -12.97
N ALA A 390 -6.56 11.25 -13.48
CA ALA A 390 -6.68 10.04 -12.69
C ALA A 390 -5.44 9.16 -12.82
N PHE A 391 -5.06 8.51 -11.72
CA PHE A 391 -3.94 7.57 -11.69
C PHE A 391 -4.41 6.17 -11.36
N HIS A 392 -3.69 5.18 -11.89
CA HIS A 392 -3.75 3.81 -11.40
C HIS A 392 -2.36 3.18 -11.37
N ALA A 393 -1.92 2.71 -10.20
CA ALA A 393 -0.61 2.11 -10.02
C ALA A 393 -0.67 0.84 -9.17
N MET A 394 0.23 -0.12 -9.45
CA MET A 394 0.30 -1.41 -8.77
C MET A 394 1.74 -1.93 -8.60
N ARG A 395 1.93 -3.26 -8.59
CA ARG A 395 3.16 -3.96 -8.19
C ARG A 395 4.42 -3.53 -8.93
N GLY A 396 4.31 -3.02 -10.15
CA GLY A 396 5.46 -2.51 -10.89
C GLY A 396 6.18 -1.35 -10.18
N LEU A 397 5.49 -0.58 -9.33
CA LEU A 397 6.13 0.44 -8.49
C LEU A 397 6.50 -0.12 -7.12
N ALA A 398 5.64 -0.97 -6.55
CA ALA A 398 5.75 -1.38 -5.16
C ALA A 398 6.72 -2.55 -4.91
N ALA A 399 6.88 -3.47 -5.86
CA ALA A 399 7.68 -4.69 -5.70
C ALA A 399 9.17 -4.48 -6.00
N HIS A 400 9.69 -3.33 -5.55
CA HIS A 400 11.11 -2.94 -5.62
C HIS A 400 11.57 -2.48 -4.23
N SER A 401 12.88 -2.52 -3.97
CA SER A 401 13.46 -2.07 -2.70
C SER A 401 13.19 -0.60 -2.41
N ASN A 402 13.09 0.24 -3.45
CA ASN A 402 12.72 1.65 -3.38
C ASN A 402 11.20 1.90 -3.51
N GLY A 403 10.37 0.84 -3.45
CA GLY A 403 8.95 0.93 -3.74
C GLY A 403 8.21 1.89 -2.81
N PHE A 404 8.54 1.89 -1.51
CA PHE A 404 7.93 2.81 -0.54
C PHE A 404 8.09 4.29 -0.98
N HIS A 405 9.31 4.71 -1.32
CA HIS A 405 9.59 6.07 -1.76
C HIS A 405 8.98 6.40 -3.12
N THR A 406 8.94 5.42 -4.03
CA THR A 406 8.28 5.57 -5.34
C THR A 406 6.80 5.87 -5.17
N ILE A 407 6.12 5.18 -4.26
CA ILE A 407 4.69 5.42 -3.98
C ILE A 407 4.47 6.74 -3.25
N ARG A 408 5.37 7.15 -2.35
CA ARG A 408 5.32 8.50 -1.78
C ARG A 408 5.46 9.58 -2.84
N ALA A 409 6.35 9.40 -3.82
CA ALA A 409 6.49 10.33 -4.94
C ALA A 409 5.20 10.40 -5.78
N LEU A 410 4.53 9.26 -6.03
CA LEU A 410 3.23 9.26 -6.72
C LEU A 410 2.17 10.03 -5.91
N ALA A 411 2.12 9.83 -4.60
CA ALA A 411 1.21 10.56 -3.72
C ALA A 411 1.47 12.07 -3.74
N ILE A 412 2.75 12.47 -3.66
CA ILE A 412 3.16 13.88 -3.77
C ILE A 412 2.75 14.46 -5.12
N LEU A 413 2.99 13.76 -6.23
CA LEU A 413 2.58 14.20 -7.56
C LEU A 413 1.05 14.43 -7.64
N MET A 414 0.25 13.49 -7.12
CA MET A 414 -1.20 13.65 -7.08
C MET A 414 -1.65 14.83 -6.20
N SER A 415 -0.96 15.09 -5.08
CA SER A 415 -1.21 16.26 -4.24
C SER A 415 -0.85 17.58 -4.95
N LEU A 416 0.27 17.62 -5.68
CA LEU A 416 0.65 18.78 -6.49
C LEU A 416 -0.36 19.07 -7.58
N LEU A 417 -0.93 18.04 -8.20
CA LEU A 417 -1.97 18.19 -9.22
C LEU A 417 -3.36 18.43 -8.62
N GLY A 418 -3.52 18.34 -7.29
CA GLY A 418 -4.82 18.48 -6.62
C GLY A 418 -5.84 17.40 -7.00
N THR A 419 -5.39 16.17 -7.28
CA THR A 419 -6.24 15.10 -7.86
C THR A 419 -6.78 14.12 -6.83
N ILE A 420 -6.39 14.24 -5.55
CA ILE A 420 -6.78 13.30 -4.49
C ILE A 420 -8.16 13.66 -3.96
N ASP A 421 -9.05 12.67 -3.91
CA ASP A 421 -10.46 12.79 -3.49
C ASP A 421 -11.23 13.89 -4.23
N ARG A 422 -10.85 14.11 -5.49
CA ARG A 422 -11.48 15.06 -6.41
C ARG A 422 -12.19 14.36 -7.57
N PRO A 423 -13.31 14.91 -8.09
CA PRO A 423 -13.96 14.40 -9.30
C PRO A 423 -12.97 14.27 -10.46
N GLY A 424 -12.99 13.10 -11.14
CA GLY A 424 -12.07 12.81 -12.23
C GLY A 424 -10.61 12.51 -11.83
N GLY A 425 -10.31 12.51 -10.53
CA GLY A 425 -8.98 12.19 -9.99
C GLY A 425 -8.89 10.77 -9.41
N PHE A 426 -7.97 10.59 -8.46
CA PHE A 426 -7.88 9.39 -7.62
C PHE A 426 -8.80 9.57 -6.42
N ARG A 427 -9.74 8.63 -6.21
CA ARG A 427 -10.64 8.65 -5.07
C ARG A 427 -10.36 7.48 -4.17
N HIS A 428 -10.25 7.71 -2.87
CA HIS A 428 -10.27 6.66 -1.87
C HIS A 428 -11.30 6.94 -0.80
N LYS A 429 -11.74 5.88 -0.11
CA LYS A 429 -12.58 6.02 1.07
C LYS A 429 -11.89 5.33 2.22
N ALA A 430 -11.33 6.11 3.15
CA ALA A 430 -10.88 5.53 4.41
C ALA A 430 -12.11 4.91 5.12
N PRO A 431 -12.04 3.66 5.62
CA PRO A 431 -13.19 3.03 6.27
C PRO A 431 -13.59 3.75 7.58
N PHE A 432 -12.69 4.52 8.18
CA PHE A 432 -12.90 5.42 9.32
C PHE A 432 -11.69 6.38 9.46
N PRO A 433 -11.81 7.51 10.18
CA PRO A 433 -10.69 8.42 10.43
C PRO A 433 -9.54 7.69 11.12
N ARG A 434 -8.32 7.78 10.58
CA ARG A 434 -7.11 7.22 11.20
C ARG A 434 -6.02 8.29 11.20
N PRO A 435 -5.19 8.34 12.25
CA PRO A 435 -3.99 9.17 12.22
C PRO A 435 -3.02 8.68 11.14
N ILE A 436 -2.13 9.58 10.73
CA ILE A 436 -1.12 9.36 9.71
C ILE A 436 0.26 9.52 10.37
N PRO A 437 1.05 8.45 10.52
CA PRO A 437 0.70 7.05 10.27
C PRO A 437 -0.28 6.47 11.31
N PRO A 438 -0.87 5.28 11.05
CA PRO A 438 -1.76 4.62 12.01
C PRO A 438 -1.11 4.34 13.37
N CYS A 439 -1.87 4.40 14.47
CA CYS A 439 -1.37 4.19 15.85
C CYS A 439 -0.84 2.78 16.16
N ALA A 440 -1.13 1.80 15.31
CA ALA A 440 -0.78 0.41 15.57
C ALA A 440 0.75 0.24 15.61
N LYS A 441 1.31 -0.11 16.78
CA LYS A 441 2.76 -0.33 16.95
C LYS A 441 3.11 -1.80 17.14
N THR A 442 4.31 -2.15 16.67
CA THR A 442 5.00 -3.39 17.05
C THR A 442 5.58 -3.22 18.46
N PRO A 443 5.82 -4.30 19.21
CA PRO A 443 6.72 -4.20 20.36
C PRO A 443 8.05 -3.57 19.94
N ASN A 444 8.66 -2.80 20.84
CA ASN A 444 9.91 -2.06 20.62
C ASN A 444 11.04 -2.49 21.57
N THR A 445 10.83 -3.55 22.36
CA THR A 445 11.83 -4.07 23.30
C THR A 445 11.80 -5.60 23.38
N PRO A 446 12.95 -6.30 23.52
CA PRO A 446 13.00 -7.75 23.72
C PRO A 446 12.19 -8.21 24.93
N LEU A 447 12.02 -7.35 25.93
CA LEU A 447 11.24 -7.65 27.15
C LEU A 447 9.76 -7.89 26.87
N ALA A 448 9.25 -7.46 25.71
CA ALA A 448 7.88 -7.74 25.27
C ALA A 448 7.65 -9.21 24.88
N VAL A 449 8.72 -10.01 24.74
CA VAL A 449 8.65 -11.43 24.39
C VAL A 449 9.00 -12.29 25.59
N LYS A 450 7.98 -12.86 26.24
CA LYS A 450 8.15 -13.64 27.48
C LYS A 450 7.61 -15.07 27.33
N PRO A 451 8.26 -16.07 27.94
CA PRO A 451 7.73 -17.43 27.99
C PRO A 451 6.31 -17.46 28.58
N ASN A 452 5.47 -18.34 28.04
CA ASN A 452 4.07 -18.54 28.43
C ASN A 452 3.17 -17.30 28.44
N SER A 453 3.62 -16.18 27.88
CA SER A 453 2.87 -14.92 27.81
C SER A 453 2.38 -14.66 26.39
N VAL A 454 1.38 -13.78 26.27
CA VAL A 454 1.03 -13.18 24.99
C VAL A 454 2.09 -12.15 24.59
N LEU A 455 2.19 -11.84 23.30
CA LEU A 455 3.04 -10.77 22.81
C LEU A 455 2.45 -9.41 23.23
N ASP A 456 3.28 -8.56 23.82
CA ASP A 456 2.90 -7.22 24.26
C ASP A 456 2.85 -6.25 23.06
N GLY A 457 1.73 -6.31 22.33
CA GLY A 457 1.49 -5.54 21.10
C GLY A 457 1.09 -6.43 19.92
N MET A 458 1.06 -5.84 18.73
CA MET A 458 0.87 -6.59 17.49
C MET A 458 2.22 -6.93 16.87
N ALA A 459 2.36 -8.10 16.24
CA ALA A 459 3.60 -8.43 15.55
C ALA A 459 3.85 -7.54 14.32
N LEU A 460 2.87 -6.77 13.84
CA LEU A 460 3.03 -5.82 12.73
C LEU A 460 2.61 -4.43 13.23
N GLY A 461 3.20 -3.37 12.68
CA GLY A 461 2.94 -2.00 13.12
C GLY A 461 3.42 -0.95 12.14
N TRP A 462 3.26 0.31 12.53
CA TRP A 462 3.51 1.51 11.76
C TRP A 462 4.48 2.43 12.53
N PRO A 463 5.79 2.25 12.37
CA PRO A 463 6.80 3.12 12.98
C PRO A 463 6.63 4.56 12.49
N ALA A 464 6.75 5.51 13.40
CA ALA A 464 6.69 6.93 13.18
C ALA A 464 7.99 7.61 13.62
N GLU A 465 8.68 7.05 14.61
CA GLU A 465 9.92 7.57 15.18
C GLU A 465 10.91 6.43 15.51
N PRO A 466 12.20 6.76 15.79
CA PRO A 466 13.20 5.74 16.13
C PRO A 466 12.84 4.86 17.34
N ASP A 467 12.10 5.38 18.31
CA ASP A 467 11.70 4.64 19.52
C ASP A 467 10.63 3.56 19.25
N ASP A 468 10.06 3.54 18.04
CA ASP A 468 9.17 2.47 17.59
C ASP A 468 9.93 1.23 17.05
N LEU A 469 11.26 1.31 16.91
CA LEU A 469 12.05 0.21 16.37
C LEU A 469 12.11 -0.98 17.33
N PHE A 470 12.01 -2.19 16.80
CA PHE A 470 12.10 -3.44 17.54
C PHE A 470 13.52 -3.99 17.58
N VAL A 471 14.36 -3.32 18.36
CA VAL A 471 15.76 -3.64 18.57
C VAL A 471 16.07 -3.94 20.04
N ASP A 472 17.20 -4.59 20.31
CA ASP A 472 17.71 -4.73 21.68
C ASP A 472 18.51 -3.48 22.13
N ASP A 473 19.00 -3.49 23.38
CA ASP A 473 19.78 -2.37 23.95
C ASP A 473 21.08 -2.06 23.19
N SER A 474 21.54 -2.98 22.34
CA SER A 474 22.70 -2.80 21.46
C SER A 474 22.31 -2.40 20.02
N GLY A 475 21.02 -2.19 19.76
CA GLY A 475 20.48 -1.86 18.43
C GLY A 475 20.33 -3.05 17.48
N ASN A 476 20.49 -4.30 17.95
CA ASN A 476 20.37 -5.47 17.08
C ASN A 476 18.90 -5.86 16.84
N PRO A 477 18.56 -6.46 15.68
CA PRO A 477 17.18 -6.87 15.39
C PRO A 477 16.68 -7.98 16.33
N VAL A 478 15.45 -7.85 16.86
CA VAL A 478 14.81 -8.88 17.70
C VAL A 478 14.06 -9.93 16.89
N ARG A 479 13.69 -9.62 15.66
CA ARG A 479 12.92 -10.50 14.77
C ARG A 479 13.82 -11.27 13.81
N ILE A 480 13.39 -12.48 13.45
CA ILE A 480 14.11 -13.35 12.50
C ILE A 480 14.18 -12.73 11.10
N ASP A 481 13.19 -11.94 10.70
CA ASP A 481 13.16 -11.26 9.40
C ASP A 481 13.83 -9.88 9.42
N LYS A 482 14.36 -9.46 10.58
CA LYS A 482 14.98 -8.16 10.86
C LYS A 482 14.05 -6.95 10.60
N ALA A 483 12.76 -7.18 10.44
CA ALA A 483 11.79 -6.10 10.31
C ALA A 483 11.77 -5.21 11.56
N PHE A 484 11.50 -3.91 11.37
CA PHE A 484 11.47 -2.88 12.41
C PHE A 484 12.84 -2.64 13.07
N SER A 485 13.94 -2.95 12.39
CA SER A 485 15.30 -2.63 12.84
C SER A 485 15.86 -1.41 12.11
N TRP A 486 17.05 -0.95 12.49
CA TRP A 486 17.79 0.07 11.75
C TRP A 486 18.06 -0.30 10.28
N GLU A 487 18.15 -1.59 9.96
CA GLU A 487 18.32 -2.07 8.58
C GLU A 487 17.02 -1.93 7.78
N TYR A 488 15.86 -2.12 8.44
CA TYR A 488 14.55 -2.11 7.81
C TYR A 488 13.49 -1.41 8.67
N PRO A 489 13.59 -0.09 8.86
CA PRO A 489 12.77 0.61 9.84
C PRO A 489 11.30 0.68 9.45
N LEU A 490 10.99 0.79 8.16
CA LEU A 490 9.62 0.97 7.65
C LEU A 490 8.97 -0.32 7.11
N SER A 491 9.38 -1.47 7.62
CA SER A 491 8.85 -2.79 7.21
C SER A 491 7.50 -3.12 7.84
N VAL A 492 6.48 -2.29 7.59
CA VAL A 492 5.17 -2.34 8.31
C VAL A 492 4.42 -3.67 8.23
N HIS A 493 4.80 -4.54 7.29
CA HIS A 493 4.21 -5.86 7.09
C HIS A 493 5.22 -7.00 7.23
N GLY A 494 6.39 -6.74 7.83
CA GLY A 494 7.49 -7.70 7.95
C GLY A 494 8.18 -8.02 6.60
N LEU A 495 9.20 -8.87 6.65
CA LEU A 495 10.07 -9.17 5.50
C LEU A 495 10.12 -10.67 5.21
N MET A 496 9.06 -11.19 4.60
CA MET A 496 8.95 -12.61 4.26
C MET A 496 10.13 -13.15 3.42
N HIS A 497 10.72 -12.33 2.55
CA HIS A 497 11.86 -12.75 1.72
C HIS A 497 13.15 -12.99 2.52
N ASN A 498 13.24 -12.46 3.74
CA ASN A 498 14.41 -12.63 4.60
C ASN A 498 14.34 -13.88 5.47
N VAL A 499 13.14 -14.34 5.86
CA VAL A 499 12.99 -15.35 6.93
C VAL A 499 13.71 -16.67 6.66
N ILE A 500 13.68 -17.18 5.42
CA ILE A 500 14.28 -18.50 5.10
C ILE A 500 15.80 -18.42 5.17
N THR A 501 16.37 -17.41 4.51
CA THR A 501 17.81 -17.15 4.51
C THR A 501 18.32 -16.94 5.93
N ASN A 502 17.62 -16.11 6.71
CA ASN A 502 17.97 -15.80 8.09
C ASN A 502 17.85 -17.03 9.01
N ALA A 503 16.81 -17.85 8.85
CA ALA A 503 16.65 -19.09 9.58
C ALA A 503 17.77 -20.10 9.26
N TRP A 504 18.23 -20.18 8.01
CA TRP A 504 19.35 -21.03 7.61
C TRP A 504 20.68 -20.54 8.18
N ARG A 505 20.94 -19.22 8.11
CA ARG A 505 22.15 -18.60 8.67
C ARG A 505 22.16 -18.61 10.20
N GLY A 506 20.98 -18.61 10.83
CA GLY A 506 20.84 -18.36 12.26
C GLY A 506 21.11 -16.89 12.62
N ASP A 507 20.75 -15.96 11.75
CA ASP A 507 20.99 -14.52 11.87
C ASP A 507 19.64 -13.78 11.91
N PRO A 508 19.27 -13.09 12.99
CA PRO A 508 20.08 -12.83 14.19
C PRO A 508 20.14 -14.03 15.17
N TYR A 509 19.31 -15.06 14.99
CA TYR A 509 19.34 -16.28 15.81
C TYR A 509 18.75 -17.47 15.07
N ARG A 510 18.97 -18.68 15.59
CA ARG A 510 18.34 -19.91 15.09
C ARG A 510 16.92 -20.06 15.64
N ILE A 511 15.99 -20.40 14.76
CA ILE A 511 14.62 -20.81 15.10
C ILE A 511 14.52 -22.34 15.17
N ASP A 512 13.52 -22.85 15.90
CA ASP A 512 13.21 -24.28 15.97
C ASP A 512 12.19 -24.67 14.89
N THR A 513 11.11 -23.89 14.80
CA THR A 513 9.97 -24.22 13.94
C THR A 513 9.58 -23.03 13.08
N LEU A 514 9.53 -23.26 11.77
CA LEU A 514 9.00 -22.33 10.77
C LEU A 514 7.75 -22.94 10.15
N LEU A 515 6.61 -22.27 10.32
CA LEU A 515 5.38 -22.57 9.60
C LEU A 515 5.23 -21.59 8.45
N ILE A 516 5.22 -22.13 7.23
CA ILE A 516 4.94 -21.36 6.01
C ILE A 516 3.62 -21.87 5.42
N PHE A 517 2.63 -20.98 5.38
CA PHE A 517 1.39 -21.20 4.65
C PHE A 517 1.50 -20.58 3.25
N MET A 518 1.09 -21.29 2.20
CA MET A 518 1.23 -20.86 0.79
C MET A 518 2.69 -20.56 0.40
N ALA A 519 3.52 -21.62 0.40
CA ALA A 519 4.96 -21.56 0.12
C ALA A 519 5.34 -21.26 -1.35
N ASN A 520 4.39 -20.95 -2.24
CA ASN A 520 4.71 -20.60 -3.63
C ASN A 520 5.54 -19.31 -3.76
N MET A 521 5.66 -18.54 -2.69
CA MET A 521 6.45 -17.31 -2.60
C MET A 521 7.76 -17.47 -1.80
N ALA A 522 8.02 -18.69 -1.30
CA ALA A 522 9.22 -19.05 -0.54
C ALA A 522 10.36 -19.57 -1.43
N TRP A 523 10.18 -19.52 -2.75
CA TRP A 523 11.10 -19.98 -3.78
C TRP A 523 11.53 -18.83 -4.67
#